data_AF-A0A919Z627-F1
#
_entry.id   AF-A0A919Z627-F1
#
_cell.length_a   1.000
_cell.length_b   1.000
_cell.length_c   1.000
_cell.angle_alpha   90.00
_cell.angle_beta   90.00
_cell.angle_gamma   90.00
#
_symmetry.space_group_name_H-M   'P 1'
#
loop_
_entity.id
_entity.type
_entity.pdbx_description
1 polymer ?
#
loop_
_entity_poly.entity_id
_entity_poly.type
_entity_poly.pdbx_seq_one_letter_code
_entity_poly.pdbx_strand_id
1 'polypeptide(L)'
;MDNEVKAVFLDAGGVLFDTFFKSDERISHLMTGRGFSQSKIDMAVIKANKYKQAFFDNHHWISNWNEEEQFWRNYYGIVAQELGDAELTNELLFFTHFAAHIKATIVQMQRARNPYGAALCG
;
A
#
# COMPACT_ATOMS: atom_id res chain seq x y z
N MET A 1 -5.83 13.69 22.60
CA MET A 1 -5.40 12.34 22.18
C MET A 1 -6.64 11.50 22.25
N ASP A 2 -7.18 11.04 21.12
CA ASP A 2 -8.14 9.95 21.05
C ASP A 2 -8.42 9.61 19.57
N ASN A 3 -8.24 8.32 19.24
CA ASN A 3 -8.90 7.57 18.17
C ASN A 3 -8.51 7.83 16.69
N GLU A 4 -7.34 7.32 16.27
CA GLU A 4 -7.00 7.18 14.84
C GLU A 4 -7.70 5.99 14.14
N VAL A 5 -8.37 5.11 14.89
CA VAL A 5 -9.03 3.91 14.35
C VAL A 5 -10.54 4.04 14.46
N LYS A 6 -11.22 4.07 13.31
CA LYS A 6 -12.69 4.21 13.23
C LYS A 6 -13.42 2.89 13.45
N ALA A 7 -12.86 1.80 12.94
CA ALA A 7 -13.40 0.46 13.08
C ALA A 7 -12.29 -0.59 12.88
N VAL A 8 -12.38 -1.68 13.64
CA VAL A 8 -11.54 -2.88 13.49
C VAL A 8 -12.43 -4.00 12.99
N PHE A 9 -12.12 -4.55 11.81
CA PHE A 9 -12.77 -5.77 11.34
C PHE A 9 -11.83 -6.96 11.56
N LEU A 10 -12.32 -7.97 12.27
CA LEU A 10 -11.63 -9.24 12.45
C LEU A 10 -12.27 -10.25 11.49
N ASP A 11 -11.54 -10.66 10.46
CA ASP A 11 -11.91 -11.78 9.60
C ASP A 11 -10.77 -12.81 9.59
N ALA A 12 -11.09 -14.07 9.33
CA ALA A 12 -10.31 -15.29 9.55
C ALA A 12 -9.00 -15.38 8.72
N GLY A 13 -8.10 -14.41 8.92
CA GLY A 13 -6.81 -14.27 8.23
C GLY A 13 -6.08 -12.93 8.46
N GLY A 14 -6.66 -11.92 9.11
CA GLY A 14 -5.93 -10.70 9.47
C GLY A 14 -6.80 -9.53 9.97
N VAL A 15 -6.15 -8.51 10.54
CA VAL A 15 -6.80 -7.31 11.12
C VAL A 15 -6.93 -6.20 10.07
N LEU A 16 -8.17 -5.88 9.71
CA LEU A 16 -8.51 -4.78 8.82
C LEU A 16 -8.62 -3.49 9.62
N PHE A 17 -7.73 -2.53 9.36
CA PHE A 17 -7.83 -1.17 9.90
C PHE A 17 -8.48 -0.26 8.86
N ASP A 18 -9.70 0.20 9.13
CA ASP A 18 -10.28 1.33 8.40
C ASP A 18 -9.72 2.61 8.98
N THR A 19 -8.77 3.21 8.26
CA THR A 19 -8.09 4.45 8.68
C THR A 19 -8.68 5.66 7.97
N PHE A 20 -8.67 6.81 8.63
CA PHE A 20 -9.20 8.06 8.07
C PHE A 20 -8.47 8.53 6.80
N PHE A 21 -7.17 8.21 6.67
CA PHE A 21 -6.34 8.59 5.52
C PHE A 21 -6.17 7.45 4.53
N LYS A 22 -6.30 7.72 3.23
CA LYS A 22 -6.19 6.70 2.17
C LYS A 22 -4.97 6.95 1.29
N SER A 23 -4.33 5.86 0.85
CA SER A 23 -3.23 5.89 -0.15
C SER A 23 -2.16 6.94 0.21
N ASP A 24 -1.97 7.92 -0.67
CA ASP A 24 -0.90 8.90 -0.62
C ASP A 24 -1.08 9.87 0.56
N GLU A 25 -2.31 10.08 1.03
CA GLU A 25 -2.60 10.90 2.23
C GLU A 25 -1.91 10.36 3.47
N ARG A 26 -1.66 9.04 3.53
CA ARG A 26 -0.91 8.42 4.64
C ARG A 26 0.57 8.80 4.60
N ILE A 27 1.14 8.88 3.39
CA ILE A 27 2.51 9.35 3.19
C ILE A 27 2.59 10.80 3.63
N SER A 28 1.65 11.65 3.20
CA SER A 28 1.56 13.04 3.64
C SER A 28 1.45 13.15 5.15
N HIS A 29 0.52 12.44 5.78
CA HIS A 29 0.32 12.50 7.22
C HIS A 29 1.57 12.07 8.00
N LEU A 30 2.16 10.92 7.64
CA LEU A 30 3.34 10.40 8.32
C LEU A 30 4.56 11.34 8.15
N MET A 31 4.79 11.84 6.94
CA MET A 31 5.96 12.68 6.65
C MET A 31 5.81 14.11 7.17
N THR A 32 4.59 14.65 7.20
CA THR A 32 4.32 15.91 7.92
C THR A 32 4.62 15.75 9.41
N GLY A 33 4.26 14.61 10.02
CA GLY A 33 4.63 14.29 11.41
C GLY A 33 6.14 14.21 11.65
N ARG A 34 6.93 13.87 10.62
CA ARG A 34 8.40 13.86 10.63
C ARG A 34 9.04 15.23 10.36
N GLY A 35 8.24 16.26 10.10
CA GLY A 35 8.72 17.63 9.87
C GLY A 35 9.05 17.95 8.41
N PHE A 36 8.68 17.09 7.45
CA PHE A 36 8.81 17.41 6.04
C PHE A 36 7.75 18.44 5.61
N SER A 37 8.13 19.37 4.74
CA SER A 37 7.18 20.32 4.17
C SER A 37 6.26 19.63 3.17
N GLN A 38 4.98 20.02 3.14
CA GLN A 38 4.00 19.44 2.22
C GLN A 38 4.47 19.48 0.77
N SER A 39 5.06 20.60 0.33
CA SER A 39 5.61 20.73 -1.03
C SER A 39 6.67 19.68 -1.37
N LYS A 40 7.54 19.31 -0.42
CA LYS A 40 8.53 18.23 -0.65
C LYS A 40 7.85 16.87 -0.74
N ILE A 41 6.86 16.63 0.11
CA ILE A 41 6.11 15.37 0.10
C ILE A 41 5.35 15.22 -1.21
N ASP A 42 4.68 16.28 -1.68
CA ASP A 42 3.94 16.26 -2.94
C ASP A 42 4.85 15.93 -4.12
N MET A 43 6.05 16.53 -4.19
CA MET A 43 7.03 16.21 -5.23
C MET A 43 7.47 14.74 -5.19
N ALA A 44 7.73 14.21 -4.00
CA ALA A 44 8.10 12.81 -3.78
C ALA A 44 7.00 11.84 -4.23
N VAL A 45 5.75 12.12 -3.83
CA VAL A 45 4.58 11.33 -4.21
C VAL A 45 4.32 11.39 -5.71
N ILE A 46 4.41 12.58 -6.34
CA ILE A 46 4.27 12.73 -7.80
C ILE A 46 5.29 11.86 -8.53
N LYS A 47 6.55 11.85 -8.08
CA LYS A 47 7.61 11.06 -8.70
C LYS A 47 7.36 9.55 -8.55
N ALA A 48 6.99 9.10 -7.35
CA ALA A 48 6.64 7.70 -7.10
C ALA A 48 5.40 7.26 -7.91
N ASN A 49 4.40 8.15 -8.06
CA ASN A 49 3.23 7.88 -8.88
C ASN A 49 3.54 7.77 -10.37
N LYS A 50 4.50 8.54 -10.90
CA LYS A 50 5.00 8.34 -12.27
C LYS A 50 5.63 6.96 -12.46
N TYR A 51 6.39 6.47 -11.48
CA TYR A 51 6.91 5.10 -11.50
C TYR A 51 5.78 4.06 -11.49
N LYS A 52 4.81 4.21 -10.57
CA LYS A 52 3.63 3.32 -10.50
C LYS A 52 2.88 3.28 -11.83
N GLN A 53 2.63 4.45 -12.43
CA GLN A 53 1.95 4.55 -13.71
C GLN A 53 2.77 3.85 -14.81
N ALA A 54 4.05 4.17 -14.95
CA ALA A 54 4.91 3.55 -15.95
C ALA A 54 5.00 2.02 -15.78
N PHE A 55 4.98 1.52 -14.54
CA PHE A 55 4.98 0.08 -14.29
C PHE A 55 3.73 -0.58 -14.90
N PHE A 56 2.53 -0.06 -14.63
CA PHE A 56 1.29 -0.65 -15.13
C PHE A 56 1.00 -0.35 -16.61
N ASP A 57 1.41 0.81 -17.11
CA ASP A 57 1.26 1.19 -18.52
C ASP A 57 2.09 0.28 -19.45
N ASN A 58 3.23 -0.23 -18.97
CA ASN A 58 4.05 -1.22 -19.69
C ASN A 58 3.49 -2.66 -19.60
N HIS A 59 2.22 -2.82 -19.21
CA HIS A 59 1.54 -4.10 -19.03
C HIS A 59 2.27 -5.06 -18.07
N HIS A 60 3.06 -4.53 -17.12
CA HIS A 60 3.56 -5.35 -16.01
C HIS A 60 2.43 -5.59 -15.02
N TRP A 61 2.11 -6.85 -14.84
CA TRP A 61 1.15 -7.33 -13.84
C TRP A 61 1.91 -7.98 -12.70
N ILE A 62 1.52 -7.66 -11.47
CA ILE A 62 2.06 -8.30 -10.29
C ILE A 62 1.40 -9.67 -10.17
N SER A 63 2.19 -10.73 -10.29
CA SER A 63 1.70 -12.12 -10.34
C SER A 63 1.99 -12.91 -9.07
N ASN A 64 2.93 -12.44 -8.25
CA ASN A 64 3.32 -13.10 -7.01
C ASN A 64 3.72 -12.10 -5.91
N TRP A 65 3.84 -12.60 -4.69
CA TRP A 65 4.15 -11.80 -3.50
C TRP A 65 5.51 -11.10 -3.60
N ASN A 66 6.52 -11.77 -4.15
CA ASN A 66 7.85 -11.18 -4.26
C ASN A 66 7.86 -10.00 -5.24
N GLU A 67 7.12 -10.09 -6.35
CA GLU A 67 6.91 -8.97 -7.27
C GLU A 67 6.14 -7.81 -6.61
N GLU A 68 5.11 -8.13 -5.82
CA GLU A 68 4.35 -7.13 -5.06
C GLU A 68 5.26 -6.37 -4.09
N GLU A 69 6.00 -7.11 -3.27
CA GLU A 69 6.91 -6.55 -2.29
C GLU A 69 8.00 -5.69 -2.95
N GLN A 70 8.61 -6.16 -4.04
CA GLN A 70 9.63 -5.40 -4.78
C GLN A 70 9.05 -4.14 -5.41
N PHE A 71 7.86 -4.21 -6.00
CA PHE A 71 7.18 -3.06 -6.58
C PHE A 71 6.94 -1.97 -5.53
N TRP A 72 6.40 -2.35 -4.36
CA TRP A 72 6.13 -1.38 -3.30
C TRP A 72 7.40 -0.87 -2.63
N ARG A 73 8.42 -1.72 -2.41
CA ARG A 73 9.74 -1.27 -1.97
C ARG A 73 10.33 -0.21 -2.89
N ASN A 74 10.21 -0.38 -4.20
CA ASN A 74 10.67 0.61 -5.17
C ASN A 74 9.84 1.89 -5.12
N TYR A 75 8.51 1.78 -5.04
CA TYR A 75 7.61 2.93 -4.92
C TYR A 75 7.96 3.79 -3.69
N TYR A 76 8.06 3.19 -2.50
CA TYR A 76 8.41 3.90 -1.28
C TYR A 76 9.88 4.32 -1.23
N GLY A 77 10.76 3.57 -1.88
CA GLY A 77 12.17 3.94 -2.04
C GLY A 77 12.33 5.24 -2.84
N ILE A 78 11.52 5.44 -3.88
CA ILE A 78 11.49 6.70 -4.64
C ILE A 78 11.03 7.86 -3.76
N VAL A 79 10.01 7.65 -2.93
CA VAL A 79 9.54 8.68 -1.97
C VAL A 79 10.65 9.03 -0.98
N ALA A 80 11.24 8.02 -0.34
CA ALA A 80 12.32 8.16 0.63
C ALA A 80 13.53 8.90 0.05
N GLN A 81 13.95 8.52 -1.15
CA GLN A 81 15.06 9.16 -1.85
C GLN A 81 14.77 10.63 -2.18
N GLU A 82 13.56 10.97 -2.63
CA GLU A 82 13.19 12.35 -2.93
C GLU A 82 13.10 13.22 -1.67
N LEU A 83 12.75 12.63 -0.53
CA LEU A 83 12.78 13.30 0.78
C LEU A 83 14.21 13.45 1.34
N GLY A 84 15.20 12.79 0.72
CA GLY A 84 16.61 12.87 1.09
C GLY A 84 17.03 11.88 2.18
N ASP A 85 16.19 10.89 2.50
CA ASP A 85 16.48 9.86 3.49
C ASP A 85 15.97 8.50 3.01
N ALA A 86 16.88 7.70 2.45
CA ALA A 86 16.56 6.39 1.90
C ALA A 86 16.15 5.35 2.97
N GLU A 87 16.54 5.54 4.22
CA GLU A 87 16.20 4.63 5.32
C GLU A 87 14.70 4.67 5.65
N LEU A 88 14.00 5.75 5.27
CA LEU A 88 12.55 5.88 5.39
C LEU A 88 11.78 4.85 4.54
N THR A 89 12.43 4.17 3.59
CA THR A 89 11.78 3.18 2.72
C THR A 89 11.03 2.11 3.52
N ASN A 90 11.68 1.52 4.52
CA ASN A 90 11.08 0.46 5.33
C ASN A 90 9.96 0.99 6.23
N GLU A 91 10.13 2.21 6.75
CA GLU A 91 9.12 2.88 7.56
C GLU A 91 7.86 3.18 6.74
N LEU A 92 8.03 3.80 5.58
CA LEU A 92 6.95 4.11 4.65
C LEU A 92 6.23 2.83 4.21
N LEU A 93 6.96 1.78 3.86
CA LEU A 93 6.38 0.49 3.50
C LEU A 93 5.56 -0.09 4.66
N PHE A 94 6.10 -0.09 5.88
CA PHE A 94 5.41 -0.64 7.05
C PHE A 94 4.13 0.14 7.41
N PHE A 95 4.22 1.46 7.55
CA PHE A 95 3.13 2.28 8.07
C PHE A 95 2.09 2.68 7.03
N THR A 96 2.43 2.69 5.75
CA THR A 96 1.48 3.12 4.71
C THR A 96 0.92 1.95 3.90
N HIS A 97 1.73 0.92 3.61
CA HIS A 97 1.34 -0.21 2.76
C HIS A 97 0.76 -1.39 3.54
N PHE A 98 1.48 -1.88 4.56
CA PHE A 98 1.01 -3.01 5.37
C PHE A 98 -0.19 -2.64 6.25
N ALA A 99 -0.28 -1.38 6.69
CA ALA A 99 -1.49 -0.86 7.31
C ALA A 99 -2.68 -0.71 6.34
N ALA A 100 -2.52 -0.92 5.02
CA ALA A 100 -3.57 -0.78 3.99
C ALA A 100 -4.01 -2.11 3.36
N HIS A 101 -3.12 -3.10 3.22
CA HIS A 101 -3.38 -4.29 2.43
C HIS A 101 -3.97 -5.46 3.24
N ILE A 102 -5.28 -5.38 3.53
CA ILE A 102 -6.17 -6.56 3.63
C ILE A 102 -7.37 -6.35 2.70
N LYS A 103 -7.16 -6.06 1.42
CA LYS A 103 -8.27 -6.05 0.43
C LYS A 103 -7.97 -6.78 -0.87
N ALA A 104 -6.76 -6.66 -1.42
CA ALA A 104 -6.41 -7.36 -2.66
C ALA A 104 -6.14 -8.87 -2.45
N THR A 105 -5.55 -9.23 -1.32
CA THR A 105 -5.10 -10.61 -1.06
C THR A 105 -6.28 -11.57 -0.83
N ILE A 106 -7.39 -11.11 -0.24
CA ILE A 106 -8.54 -11.98 0.08
C ILE A 106 -9.35 -12.36 -1.16
N VAL A 107 -9.54 -11.44 -2.13
CA VAL A 107 -10.31 -11.75 -3.35
C VAL A 107 -9.59 -12.76 -4.24
N GLN A 108 -8.26 -12.72 -4.28
CA GLN A 108 -7.48 -13.74 -5.00
C GLN A 108 -7.35 -15.05 -4.20
N MET A 109 -7.28 -15.00 -2.87
CA MET A 109 -7.23 -16.20 -2.02
C MET A 109 -8.56 -16.99 -2.01
N GLN A 110 -9.72 -16.33 -2.10
CA GLN A 110 -11.01 -17.01 -2.23
C GLN A 110 -11.16 -17.74 -3.59
N ARG A 111 -10.57 -17.21 -4.66
CA ARG A 111 -10.54 -17.86 -5.98
C ARG A 111 -9.51 -19.00 -6.08
N ALA A 112 -8.37 -18.86 -5.41
CA ALA A 112 -7.32 -19.89 -5.40
C ALA A 112 -7.64 -21.08 -4.46
N ARG A 113 -8.47 -20.89 -3.42
CA ARG A 113 -8.88 -21.97 -2.49
C ARG A 113 -10.08 -22.80 -2.95
N ASN A 114 -10.75 -22.45 -4.04
CA ASN A 114 -11.83 -23.28 -4.60
C ASN A 114 -11.72 -23.45 -6.13
N PRO A 115 -10.82 -24.33 -6.60
CA PRO A 115 -10.80 -24.72 -8.02
C PRO A 115 -12.05 -25.54 -8.45
N TYR A 116 -12.97 -25.86 -7.55
CA TYR A 116 -14.17 -26.68 -7.82
C TYR A 116 -15.50 -25.99 -7.50
N GLY A 117 -15.51 -24.67 -7.30
CA GLY A 117 -16.70 -23.91 -6.89
C GLY A 117 -17.67 -23.51 -8.01
N ALA A 118 -17.53 -24.13 -9.19
CA ALA A 118 -18.45 -23.97 -10.31
C ALA A 118 -19.14 -25.30 -10.63
N ALA A 119 -19.77 -25.89 -9.61
CA ALA A 119 -20.82 -26.87 -9.80
C ALA A 119 -21.88 -26.59 -8.72
N LEU A 120 -23.16 -26.59 -9.13
CA LEU A 120 -24.36 -26.28 -8.35
C LEU A 120 -24.82 -24.81 -8.40
N CYS A 121 -25.16 -24.35 -9.61
CA CYS A 121 -26.45 -23.68 -9.82
C CYS A 121 -27.19 -24.53 -10.86
N GLY A 122 -28.41 -24.96 -10.53
CA GLY A 122 -29.27 -25.79 -11.37
C GLY A 122 -29.80 -25.10 -12.61
#